data_AF-A0A9J6FZ54-F1
#
_entry.id   AF-A0A9J6FZ54-F1
#
_cell.length_a   1.000
_cell.length_b   1.000
_cell.length_c   1.000
_cell.angle_alpha   90.00
_cell.angle_beta   90.00
_cell.angle_gamma   90.00
#
_symmetry.space_group_name_H-M   'P 1'
#
loop_
_entity.id
_entity.type
_entity.pdbx_description
1 polymer ?
#
loop_
_entity_poly.entity_id
_entity_poly.type
_entity_poly.pdbx_seq_one_letter_code
_entity_poly.pdbx_strand_id
1 'polypeptide(L)'
;MSAGLMCVGGAEHTCGNIVVCLSSLLGKSGCRVLCPKRAELALCCDLGEGKFALSYWKQQWEGGRGPSASTENLNHVLAVLRKVSRQLPPSAVPELIGDLEAQLQQLSLPTEIIPAAVECLHSLKRSVQPKRPEVGERAVETWCKQALDKCQVFLSKMLAAGGDLEAQEEQLVRHLVLLGEAAKPGPRAVSRQLHHLVQSCFAGAEDKGARRKSAGRRSSRGGGCPQVTRLVRAHAVIVMGTLSLQNERLAKSALPIMGNALASSADPMMRANLVVVLMDMCKR
;
A
#
# COMPACT_ATOMS: atom_id res chain seq x y z
N MET A 1 40.60 22.66 17.47
CA MET A 1 39.57 23.24 18.35
C MET A 1 38.37 22.29 18.32
N SER A 2 38.46 21.11 18.94
CA SER A 2 38.26 20.84 20.38
C SER A 2 36.94 21.39 20.92
N ALA A 3 35.95 20.52 21.09
CA ALA A 3 35.43 20.16 22.39
C ALA A 3 34.57 18.89 22.26
N GLY A 4 35.06 17.80 22.86
CA GLY A 4 34.23 16.65 23.19
C GLY A 4 33.63 16.84 24.58
N LEU A 5 32.47 16.22 24.82
CA LEU A 5 32.05 15.83 26.17
C LEU A 5 31.61 14.36 26.11
N MET A 6 32.39 13.51 26.77
CA MET A 6 31.92 12.23 27.30
C MET A 6 31.17 12.52 28.60
N CYS A 7 30.05 11.82 28.83
CA CYS A 7 29.60 11.48 30.17
C CYS A 7 29.29 9.98 30.22
N VAL A 8 30.01 9.29 31.08
CA VAL A 8 29.84 7.89 31.48
C VAL A 8 28.99 7.87 32.75
N GLY A 9 28.08 6.89 32.86
CA GLY A 9 27.71 6.31 34.16
C GLY A 9 26.30 6.56 34.68
N GLY A 10 25.48 5.50 34.65
CA GLY A 10 24.69 4.99 35.79
C GLY A 10 23.49 5.81 36.29
N ALA A 11 22.28 5.35 35.95
CA ALA A 11 21.11 5.35 36.84
C ALA A 11 20.01 4.45 36.25
N GLU A 12 20.11 3.15 36.53
CA GLU A 12 18.91 2.32 36.69
C GLU A 12 18.08 2.90 37.85
N HIS A 13 16.75 2.80 37.79
CA HIS A 13 15.74 3.38 38.71
C HIS A 13 15.22 4.79 38.37
N THR A 14 14.32 4.91 37.39
CA THR A 14 13.20 5.90 37.45
C THR A 14 11.99 5.61 36.54
N CYS A 15 11.97 4.53 35.75
CA CYS A 15 10.83 4.24 34.85
C CYS A 15 9.52 3.82 35.55
N GLY A 16 9.51 3.56 36.86
CA GLY A 16 8.32 3.12 37.59
C GLY A 16 7.28 4.22 37.89
N ASN A 17 7.70 5.50 37.93
CA ASN A 17 6.82 6.58 38.43
C ASN A 17 6.05 7.32 37.34
N ILE A 18 6.45 7.20 36.07
CA ILE A 18 5.75 7.87 34.95
C ILE A 18 4.47 7.11 34.55
N VAL A 19 4.45 5.79 34.68
CA VAL A 19 3.28 4.94 34.35
C VAL A 19 2.13 5.14 35.34
N VAL A 20 2.43 5.43 36.61
CA VAL A 20 1.41 5.71 37.64
C VAL A 20 0.82 7.12 37.48
N CYS A 21 1.61 8.08 36.97
CA CYS A 21 1.14 9.45 36.77
C CYS A 21 0.13 9.59 35.61
N LEU A 22 0.35 8.86 34.51
CA LEU A 22 -0.54 8.88 33.34
C LEU A 22 -1.89 8.18 33.59
N SER A 23 -1.90 7.08 34.35
CA SER A 23 -3.13 6.39 34.76
C SER A 23 -4.01 7.25 35.69
N SER A 24 -3.38 8.11 36.49
CA SER A 24 -4.06 8.99 37.45
C SER A 24 -4.62 10.27 36.81
N LEU A 25 -4.00 10.75 35.74
CA LEU A 25 -4.42 11.95 34.99
C LEU A 25 -5.53 11.66 33.96
N LEU A 26 -5.66 10.42 33.49
CA LEU A 26 -6.73 10.01 32.56
C LEU A 26 -8.10 9.80 33.24
N GLY A 27 -8.16 9.88 34.57
CA GLY A 27 -9.38 9.70 35.36
C GLY A 27 -10.25 10.95 35.54
N LYS A 28 -9.84 12.15 35.09
CA LYS A 28 -10.61 13.38 35.33
C LYS A 28 -10.69 14.30 34.11
N SER A 29 -11.94 14.52 33.69
CA SER A 29 -12.47 15.63 32.87
C SER A 29 -11.97 15.80 31.42
N GLY A 30 -12.81 15.38 30.47
CA GLY A 30 -13.54 16.37 29.66
C GLY A 30 -12.86 17.08 28.48
N CYS A 31 -11.75 16.62 27.91
CA CYS A 31 -11.15 17.26 26.72
C CYS A 31 -11.35 16.44 25.42
N ARG A 32 -12.17 16.97 24.50
CA ARG A 32 -12.48 16.40 23.17
C ARG A 32 -11.48 16.76 22.05
N VAL A 33 -10.21 17.08 22.32
CA VAL A 33 -9.33 17.67 21.27
C VAL A 33 -8.02 16.91 20.99
N LEU A 34 -7.64 15.87 21.73
CA LEU A 34 -6.65 14.89 21.28
C LEU A 34 -7.02 13.52 21.85
N CYS A 35 -7.31 12.57 20.96
CA CYS A 35 -7.72 11.21 21.32
C CYS A 35 -6.62 10.55 22.17
N PRO A 36 -6.88 10.14 23.43
CA PRO A 36 -5.87 9.54 24.32
C PRO A 36 -5.09 8.39 23.67
N LYS A 37 -5.77 7.60 22.83
CA LYS A 37 -5.19 6.49 22.07
C LYS A 37 -4.06 6.88 21.11
N ARG A 38 -4.03 8.12 20.60
CA ARG A 38 -2.98 8.57 19.66
C ARG A 38 -1.67 8.89 20.39
N ALA A 39 -1.77 9.53 21.56
CA ALA A 39 -0.63 9.72 22.44
C ALA A 39 -0.10 8.37 22.96
N GLU A 40 -1.01 7.45 23.27
CA GLU A 40 -0.68 6.08 23.69
C GLU A 40 0.03 5.31 22.58
N LEU A 41 -0.44 5.36 21.32
CA LEU A 41 0.22 4.72 20.18
C LEU A 41 1.59 5.32 19.83
N ALA A 42 1.74 6.65 20.00
CA ALA A 42 3.04 7.32 19.84
C ALA A 42 4.02 6.89 20.94
N LEU A 43 3.58 6.81 22.20
CA LEU A 43 4.40 6.24 23.28
C LEU A 43 4.70 4.76 23.05
N CYS A 44 3.76 3.94 22.56
CA CYS A 44 4.02 2.54 22.26
C CYS A 44 5.05 2.36 21.13
N CYS A 45 5.14 3.30 20.17
CA CYS A 45 6.21 3.33 19.18
C CYS A 45 7.58 3.51 19.83
N ASP A 46 7.66 4.36 20.85
CA ASP A 46 8.92 4.73 21.53
C ASP A 46 9.30 3.73 22.64
N LEU A 47 8.31 3.05 23.23
CA LEU A 47 8.48 2.07 24.31
C LEU A 47 8.61 0.62 23.84
N GLY A 48 8.38 0.32 22.56
CA GLY A 48 8.50 -1.04 22.02
C GLY A 48 7.39 -1.99 22.48
N GLU A 49 6.23 -1.47 22.88
CA GLU A 49 5.11 -2.28 23.40
C GLU A 49 4.32 -2.98 22.29
N GLY A 50 4.97 -3.91 21.58
CA GLY A 50 4.36 -4.68 20.49
C GLY A 50 3.13 -5.50 20.90
N LYS A 51 2.98 -5.83 22.19
CA LYS A 51 1.83 -6.57 22.72
C LYS A 51 0.53 -5.77 22.65
N PHE A 52 0.59 -4.47 22.97
CA PHE A 52 -0.58 -3.59 22.86
C PHE A 52 -1.03 -3.49 21.40
N ALA A 53 -0.10 -3.15 20.49
CA ALA A 53 -0.40 -3.03 19.06
C ALA A 53 -0.97 -4.33 18.48
N LEU A 54 -0.46 -5.49 18.89
CA LEU A 54 -0.96 -6.79 18.48
C LEU A 54 -2.40 -7.04 18.98
N SER A 55 -2.67 -6.78 20.26
CA SER A 55 -4.02 -6.94 20.82
C SER A 55 -5.02 -5.98 20.19
N TYR A 56 -4.62 -4.73 19.96
CA TYR A 56 -5.43 -3.72 19.29
C TYR A 56 -5.75 -4.14 17.85
N TRP A 57 -4.75 -4.65 17.11
CA TRP A 57 -4.95 -5.21 15.78
C TRP A 57 -5.97 -6.34 15.82
N LYS A 58 -5.82 -7.35 16.69
CA LYS A 58 -6.77 -8.47 16.76
C LYS A 58 -8.20 -8.01 17.06
N GLN A 59 -8.36 -7.11 18.04
CA GLN A 59 -9.67 -6.59 18.44
C GLN A 59 -10.41 -5.89 17.29
N GLN A 60 -9.70 -5.24 16.38
CA GLN A 60 -10.33 -4.52 15.27
C GLN A 60 -11.08 -5.43 14.30
N TRP A 61 -10.75 -6.73 14.27
CA TRP A 61 -11.40 -7.71 13.38
C TRP A 61 -12.34 -8.66 14.13
N GLU A 62 -12.55 -8.47 15.43
CA GLU A 62 -13.54 -9.20 16.22
C GLU A 62 -14.96 -8.78 15.81
N GLY A 63 -15.79 -9.74 15.39
CA GLY A 63 -17.20 -9.49 15.03
C GLY A 63 -17.51 -9.36 13.53
N GLY A 64 -16.54 -9.58 12.64
CA GLY A 64 -16.77 -9.87 11.21
C GLY A 64 -17.24 -8.69 10.34
N ARG A 65 -17.33 -7.46 10.87
CA ARG A 65 -17.80 -6.26 10.14
C ARG A 65 -16.66 -5.35 9.65
N GLY A 66 -15.46 -5.89 9.47
CA GLY A 66 -14.28 -5.10 9.13
C GLY A 66 -13.76 -4.26 10.31
N PRO A 67 -12.73 -3.42 10.09
CA PRO A 67 -12.08 -2.69 11.18
C PRO A 67 -13.01 -1.64 11.81
N SER A 68 -13.17 -1.69 13.14
CA SER A 68 -13.93 -0.67 13.87
C SER A 68 -13.18 0.67 14.04
N ALA A 69 -11.86 0.66 13.83
CA ALA A 69 -10.99 1.83 13.98
C ALA A 69 -10.85 2.63 12.68
N SER A 70 -10.56 3.93 12.84
CA SER A 70 -10.17 4.81 11.72
C SER A 70 -8.92 4.30 11.01
N THR A 71 -8.82 4.56 9.71
CA THR A 71 -7.66 4.21 8.88
C THR A 71 -6.33 4.77 9.41
N GLU A 72 -6.33 5.98 9.96
CA GLU A 72 -5.14 6.58 10.57
C GLU A 72 -4.59 5.74 11.73
N ASN A 73 -5.45 5.33 12.67
CA ASN A 73 -5.04 4.49 13.79
C ASN A 73 -4.51 3.13 13.34
N LEU A 74 -5.14 2.51 12.33
CA LEU A 74 -4.66 1.25 11.76
C LEU A 74 -3.26 1.39 11.15
N ASN A 75 -3.02 2.47 10.42
CA ASN A 75 -1.70 2.76 9.86
C ASN A 75 -0.63 2.94 10.96
N HIS A 76 -0.95 3.62 12.06
CA HIS A 76 -0.04 3.73 13.20
C HIS A 76 0.24 2.37 13.85
N VAL A 77 -0.79 1.55 14.06
CA VAL A 77 -0.65 0.20 14.63
C VAL A 77 0.24 -0.68 13.76
N LEU A 78 0.00 -0.69 12.44
CA LEU A 78 0.83 -1.43 11.50
C LEU A 78 2.28 -0.90 11.47
N ALA A 79 2.48 0.41 11.59
CA ALA A 79 3.81 0.99 11.69
C ALA A 79 4.54 0.56 12.98
N VAL A 80 3.85 0.48 14.13
CA VAL A 80 4.40 -0.07 15.38
C VAL A 80 4.77 -1.54 15.20
N LEU A 81 3.83 -2.36 14.72
CA LEU A 81 4.03 -3.80 14.51
C LEU A 81 5.20 -4.08 13.57
N ARG A 82 5.34 -3.28 12.52
CA ARG A 82 6.47 -3.32 11.60
C ARG A 82 7.81 -3.03 12.31
N LYS A 83 7.87 -1.96 13.12
CA LYS A 83 9.09 -1.57 13.86
C LYS A 83 9.51 -2.61 14.90
N VAL A 84 8.53 -3.16 15.63
CA VAL A 84 8.76 -4.13 16.71
C VAL A 84 8.73 -5.58 16.22
N SER A 85 8.73 -5.84 14.91
CA SER A 85 8.51 -7.18 14.34
C SER A 85 9.48 -8.27 14.84
N ARG A 86 10.70 -7.87 15.24
CA ARG A 86 11.72 -8.76 15.82
C ARG A 86 11.59 -8.98 17.33
N GLN A 87 10.81 -8.15 18.00
CA GLN A 87 10.59 -8.16 19.45
C GLN A 87 9.25 -8.80 19.82
N LEU A 88 8.40 -9.08 18.83
CA LEU A 88 7.13 -9.76 19.04
C LEU A 88 7.34 -11.20 19.55
N PRO A 89 6.41 -11.74 20.35
CA PRO A 89 6.47 -13.13 20.79
C PRO A 89 6.55 -14.09 19.59
N PRO A 90 7.43 -15.11 19.61
CA PRO A 90 7.58 -16.05 18.50
C PRO A 90 6.29 -16.79 18.11
N SER A 91 5.37 -16.99 19.06
CA SER A 91 4.05 -17.58 18.81
C SER A 91 3.09 -16.63 18.09
N ALA A 92 3.22 -15.32 18.31
CA ALA A 92 2.32 -14.32 17.74
C ALA A 92 2.68 -13.94 16.30
N VAL A 93 3.95 -14.06 15.90
CA VAL A 93 4.41 -13.68 14.57
C VAL A 93 3.75 -14.52 13.46
N PRO A 94 3.71 -15.87 13.53
CA PRO A 94 3.03 -16.69 12.52
C PRO A 94 1.53 -16.41 12.43
N GLU A 95 0.85 -16.19 13.56
CA GLU A 95 -0.57 -15.83 13.59
C GLU A 95 -0.81 -14.50 12.88
N LEU A 96 -0.05 -13.46 13.23
CA LEU A 96 -0.19 -12.14 12.61
C LEU A 96 0.16 -12.16 11.11
N ILE A 97 1.14 -12.96 10.71
CA ILE A 97 1.43 -13.20 9.28
C ILE A 97 0.21 -13.81 8.59
N GLY A 98 -0.37 -14.87 9.16
CA GLY A 98 -1.54 -15.53 8.60
C GLY A 98 -2.74 -14.59 8.48
N ASP A 99 -3.00 -13.78 9.51
CA ASP A 99 -4.06 -12.79 9.52
C ASP A 99 -3.86 -11.74 8.42
N LEU A 100 -2.67 -11.15 8.33
CA LEU A 100 -2.36 -10.15 7.29
C LEU A 100 -2.44 -10.75 5.88
N GLU A 101 -1.94 -11.98 5.69
CA GLU A 101 -2.06 -12.67 4.40
C GLU A 101 -3.52 -12.90 4.02
N ALA A 102 -4.36 -13.37 4.96
CA ALA A 102 -5.78 -13.58 4.69
C ALA A 102 -6.48 -12.28 4.31
N GLN A 103 -6.25 -11.20 5.07
CA GLN A 103 -6.86 -9.89 4.81
C GLN A 103 -6.40 -9.29 3.46
N LEU A 104 -5.11 -9.39 3.13
CA LEU A 104 -4.57 -8.91 1.85
C LEU A 104 -5.03 -9.76 0.68
N GLN A 105 -5.16 -11.08 0.84
CA GLN A 105 -5.63 -11.97 -0.22
C GLN A 105 -7.13 -11.82 -0.50
N GLN A 106 -7.92 -11.53 0.53
CA GLN A 106 -9.35 -11.25 0.41
C GLN A 106 -9.61 -9.79 -0.03
N LEU A 107 -8.60 -8.93 0.02
CA LEU A 107 -8.70 -7.49 -0.23
C LEU A 107 -9.83 -6.83 0.59
N SER A 108 -9.94 -7.27 1.85
CA SER A 108 -10.89 -6.74 2.83
C SER A 108 -10.42 -5.46 3.50
N LEU A 109 -9.15 -5.08 3.30
CA LEU A 109 -8.56 -3.86 3.84
C LEU A 109 -8.93 -2.64 2.99
N PRO A 110 -9.15 -1.46 3.61
CA PRO A 110 -9.25 -0.20 2.89
C PRO A 110 -7.97 0.09 2.08
N THR A 111 -8.12 0.77 0.95
CA THR A 111 -7.03 1.06 0.00
C THR A 111 -5.84 1.77 0.66
N GLU A 112 -6.11 2.66 1.62
CA GLU A 112 -5.12 3.44 2.36
C GLU A 112 -4.30 2.61 3.35
N ILE A 113 -4.77 1.40 3.69
CA ILE A 113 -4.14 0.49 4.66
C ILE A 113 -3.28 -0.56 3.97
N ILE A 114 -3.62 -0.91 2.72
CA ILE A 114 -2.92 -1.96 1.96
C ILE A 114 -1.40 -1.74 1.96
N PRO A 115 -0.85 -0.53 1.65
CA PRO A 115 0.61 -0.33 1.66
C PRO A 115 1.27 -0.62 3.01
N ALA A 116 0.71 -0.06 4.10
CA ALA A 116 1.24 -0.29 5.44
C ALA A 116 1.16 -1.76 5.86
N ALA A 117 0.07 -2.45 5.48
CA ALA A 117 -0.11 -3.87 5.76
C ALA A 117 0.91 -4.73 5.02
N VAL A 118 1.16 -4.46 3.73
CA VAL A 118 2.19 -5.16 2.94
C VAL A 118 3.59 -4.94 3.54
N GLU A 119 3.95 -3.70 3.89
CA GLU A 119 5.24 -3.42 4.52
C GLU A 119 5.42 -4.11 5.87
N CYS A 120 4.36 -4.15 6.69
CA CYS A 120 4.33 -4.87 7.95
C CYS A 120 4.52 -6.38 7.73
N LEU A 121 3.77 -6.96 6.79
CA LEU A 121 3.83 -8.37 6.42
C LEU A 121 5.25 -8.77 5.96
N HIS A 122 5.88 -7.95 5.10
CA HIS A 122 7.27 -8.16 4.70
C HIS A 122 8.23 -8.13 5.90
N SER A 123 8.05 -7.18 6.81
CA SER A 123 8.92 -7.03 7.99
C SER A 123 8.75 -8.17 8.99
N LEU A 124 7.55 -8.74 9.09
CA LEU A 124 7.26 -9.94 9.90
C LEU A 124 7.86 -11.19 9.27
N LYS A 125 7.67 -11.41 7.96
CA LYS A 125 8.29 -12.55 7.25
C LYS A 125 9.81 -12.58 7.40
N ARG A 126 10.45 -11.41 7.35
CA ARG A 126 11.89 -11.24 7.60
C ARG A 126 12.30 -11.46 9.06
N SER A 127 11.38 -11.26 10.02
CA SER A 127 11.69 -11.43 11.44
C SER A 127 11.56 -12.87 11.94
N VAL A 128 10.90 -13.77 11.19
CA VAL A 128 10.71 -15.19 11.58
C VAL A 128 12.04 -15.91 11.82
N GLN A 129 13.05 -15.69 10.97
CA GLN A 129 14.38 -16.28 11.14
C GLN A 129 15.48 -15.20 11.12
N PRO A 130 15.74 -14.52 12.25
CA PRO A 130 16.73 -13.43 12.30
C PRO A 130 18.15 -13.86 11.93
N LYS A 131 18.47 -15.15 12.12
CA LYS A 131 19.78 -15.74 11.80
C LYS A 131 19.91 -16.19 10.34
N ARG A 132 18.82 -16.19 9.57
CA ARG A 132 18.72 -16.69 8.19
C ARG A 132 17.88 -15.72 7.34
N PRO A 133 18.40 -14.51 7.06
CA PRO A 133 17.66 -13.49 6.32
C PRO A 133 17.19 -13.95 4.94
N GLU A 134 17.92 -14.86 4.29
CA GLU A 134 17.57 -15.46 3.01
C GLU A 134 16.23 -16.22 3.03
N VAL A 135 15.86 -16.81 4.17
CA VAL A 135 14.57 -17.50 4.31
C VAL A 135 13.44 -16.48 4.34
N GLY A 136 13.64 -15.37 5.04
CA GLY A 136 12.69 -14.26 5.11
C GLY A 136 12.47 -13.60 3.75
N GLU A 137 13.55 -13.30 3.01
CA GLU A 137 13.44 -12.74 1.67
C GLU A 137 12.73 -13.69 0.70
N ARG A 138 13.07 -14.99 0.72
CA ARG A 138 12.35 -15.98 -0.11
C ARG A 138 10.87 -16.07 0.23
N ALA A 139 10.51 -15.96 1.51
CA ALA A 139 9.12 -15.95 1.94
C ALA A 139 8.37 -14.70 1.43
N VAL A 140 9.02 -13.54 1.43
CA VAL A 140 8.50 -12.31 0.83
C VAL A 140 8.33 -12.47 -0.68
N GLU A 141 9.38 -12.88 -1.39
CA GLU A 141 9.32 -13.08 -2.85
C GLU A 141 8.23 -14.07 -3.28
N THR A 142 8.07 -15.16 -2.53
CA THR A 142 7.04 -16.17 -2.81
C THR A 142 5.64 -15.58 -2.66
N TRP A 143 5.38 -14.84 -1.58
CA TRP A 143 4.10 -14.18 -1.37
C TRP A 143 3.85 -13.10 -2.43
N CYS A 144 4.84 -12.28 -2.77
CA CYS A 144 4.73 -11.25 -3.81
C CYS A 144 4.34 -11.87 -5.16
N LYS A 145 4.99 -12.97 -5.57
CA LYS A 145 4.63 -13.69 -6.81
C LYS A 145 3.17 -14.14 -6.79
N GLN A 146 2.72 -14.77 -5.70
CA GLN A 146 1.33 -15.21 -5.56
C GLN A 146 0.33 -14.04 -5.60
N ALA A 147 0.66 -12.91 -4.97
CA ALA A 147 -0.17 -11.72 -4.99
C ALA A 147 -0.27 -11.12 -6.41
N LEU A 148 0.86 -11.04 -7.12
CA LEU A 148 0.91 -10.56 -8.50
C LEU A 148 0.14 -11.47 -9.46
N ASP A 149 0.27 -12.80 -9.32
CA ASP A 149 -0.48 -13.76 -10.13
C ASP A 149 -1.99 -13.62 -9.93
N LYS A 150 -2.44 -13.49 -8.68
CA LYS A 150 -3.86 -13.22 -8.35
C LYS A 150 -4.34 -11.91 -8.98
N CYS A 151 -3.56 -10.84 -8.87
CA CYS A 151 -3.88 -9.56 -9.50
C CYS A 151 -3.95 -9.68 -11.03
N GLN A 152 -3.02 -10.43 -11.65
CA GLN A 152 -3.01 -10.65 -13.08
C GLN A 152 -4.28 -11.36 -13.56
N VAL A 153 -4.69 -12.42 -12.87
CA VAL A 153 -5.90 -13.18 -13.18
C VAL A 153 -7.14 -12.29 -13.04
N PHE A 154 -7.24 -11.54 -11.95
CA PHE A 154 -8.35 -10.61 -11.72
C PHE A 154 -8.44 -9.54 -12.81
N LEU A 155 -7.34 -8.81 -13.07
CA LEU A 155 -7.30 -7.76 -14.09
C LEU A 155 -7.62 -8.29 -15.49
N SER A 156 -7.11 -9.47 -15.84
CA SER A 156 -7.41 -10.11 -17.13
C SER A 156 -8.90 -10.41 -17.27
N LYS A 157 -9.52 -10.97 -16.23
CA LYS A 157 -10.96 -11.27 -16.22
C LYS A 157 -11.80 -10.00 -16.32
N MET A 158 -11.45 -8.99 -15.54
CA MET A 158 -12.14 -7.70 -15.50
C MET A 158 -12.13 -6.98 -16.85
N LEU A 159 -10.94 -6.87 -17.45
CA LEU A 159 -10.77 -6.19 -18.73
C LEU A 159 -11.39 -6.97 -19.90
N ALA A 160 -11.42 -8.31 -19.82
CA ALA A 160 -12.06 -9.15 -20.84
C ALA A 160 -13.59 -9.16 -20.73
N ALA A 161 -14.13 -9.10 -19.52
CA ALA A 161 -15.57 -9.20 -19.28
C ALA A 161 -16.35 -7.98 -19.79
N GLY A 162 -15.70 -6.83 -20.02
CA GLY A 162 -16.37 -5.59 -20.40
C GLY A 162 -17.51 -5.19 -19.46
N GLY A 163 -17.48 -5.73 -18.23
CA GLY A 163 -18.54 -5.59 -17.24
C GLY A 163 -18.61 -4.18 -16.67
N ASP A 164 -19.60 -3.95 -15.81
CA ASP A 164 -19.77 -2.69 -15.11
C ASP A 164 -18.57 -2.41 -14.19
N LEU A 165 -17.61 -1.65 -14.71
CA LEU A 165 -16.41 -1.26 -13.99
C LEU A 165 -16.70 -0.33 -12.82
N GLU A 166 -17.85 0.36 -12.81
CA GLU A 166 -18.23 1.23 -11.70
C GLU A 166 -18.59 0.39 -10.47
N ALA A 167 -19.37 -0.68 -10.65
CA ALA A 167 -19.72 -1.60 -9.57
C ALA A 167 -18.51 -2.35 -8.96
N GLN A 168 -17.39 -2.41 -9.68
CA GLN A 168 -16.18 -3.11 -9.27
C GLN A 168 -14.98 -2.16 -9.10
N GLU A 169 -15.21 -0.85 -9.12
CA GLU A 169 -14.19 0.19 -9.09
C GLU A 169 -13.31 0.05 -7.84
N GLU A 170 -13.93 -0.05 -6.67
CA GLU A 170 -13.22 -0.17 -5.40
C GLU A 170 -12.34 -1.42 -5.37
N GLN A 171 -12.86 -2.56 -5.83
CA GLN A 171 -12.10 -3.80 -5.89
C GLN A 171 -10.94 -3.70 -6.88
N LEU A 172 -11.13 -3.01 -8.00
CA LEU A 172 -10.09 -2.78 -9.00
C LEU A 172 -8.98 -1.88 -8.46
N VAL A 173 -9.33 -0.81 -7.75
CA VAL A 173 -8.38 0.06 -7.06
C VAL A 173 -7.57 -0.71 -6.02
N ARG A 174 -8.22 -1.54 -5.19
CA ARG A 174 -7.52 -2.37 -4.20
C ARG A 174 -6.52 -3.33 -4.83
N HIS A 175 -6.88 -3.97 -5.95
CA HIS A 175 -5.94 -4.81 -6.70
C HIS A 175 -4.78 -4.01 -7.29
N LEU A 176 -5.04 -2.82 -7.83
CA LEU A 176 -3.97 -1.97 -8.37
C LEU A 176 -2.98 -1.56 -7.27
N VAL A 177 -3.48 -1.14 -6.10
CA VAL A 177 -2.61 -0.78 -4.97
C VAL A 177 -1.83 -1.99 -4.47
N LEU A 178 -2.46 -3.15 -4.25
CA LEU A 178 -1.77 -4.37 -3.85
C LEU A 178 -0.69 -4.78 -4.86
N LEU A 179 -1.00 -4.70 -6.16
CA LEU A 179 -0.06 -5.02 -7.24
C LEU A 179 1.16 -4.10 -7.19
N GLY A 180 0.96 -2.80 -7.06
CA GLY A 180 2.05 -1.82 -6.95
C GLY A 180 2.98 -2.14 -5.76
N GLU A 181 2.41 -2.45 -4.60
CA GLU A 181 3.16 -2.78 -3.39
C GLU A 181 3.90 -4.11 -3.49
N ALA A 182 3.24 -5.15 -4.02
CA ALA A 182 3.84 -6.48 -4.21
C ALA A 182 4.93 -6.50 -5.28
N ALA A 183 4.95 -5.54 -6.21
CA ALA A 183 5.98 -5.44 -7.24
C ALA A 183 7.30 -4.81 -6.76
N LYS A 184 7.28 -4.04 -5.65
CA LYS A 184 8.46 -3.31 -5.15
C LYS A 184 9.66 -4.21 -4.79
N PRO A 185 9.50 -5.39 -4.15
CA PRO A 185 10.65 -6.17 -3.66
C PRO A 185 11.53 -6.81 -4.74
N GLY A 186 11.11 -6.86 -6.01
CA GLY A 186 11.90 -7.55 -7.03
C GLY A 186 11.56 -7.22 -8.48
N PRO A 187 12.54 -6.76 -9.29
CA PRO A 187 12.30 -6.36 -10.68
C PRO A 187 11.98 -7.50 -11.65
N ARG A 188 12.24 -8.75 -11.23
CA ARG A 188 11.92 -9.96 -12.00
C ARG A 188 10.49 -10.48 -11.75
N ALA A 189 9.77 -9.92 -10.79
CA ALA A 189 8.45 -10.39 -10.41
C ALA A 189 7.34 -9.91 -11.38
N VAL A 190 7.62 -8.87 -12.18
CA VAL A 190 6.62 -8.25 -13.06
C VAL A 190 6.68 -8.84 -14.46
N SER A 191 5.59 -9.48 -14.88
CA SER A 191 5.45 -9.99 -16.25
C SER A 191 5.13 -8.86 -17.23
N ARG A 192 5.50 -9.03 -18.51
CA ARG A 192 5.08 -8.09 -19.58
C ARG A 192 3.55 -8.01 -19.70
N GLN A 193 2.88 -9.13 -19.48
CA GLN A 193 1.42 -9.22 -19.52
C GLN A 193 0.81 -8.33 -18.43
N LEU A 194 1.32 -8.40 -17.20
CA LEU A 194 0.84 -7.59 -16.09
C LEU A 194 0.99 -6.09 -16.39
N HIS A 195 2.14 -5.68 -16.93
CA HIS A 195 2.37 -4.31 -17.37
C HIS A 195 1.34 -3.86 -18.42
N HIS A 196 1.04 -4.70 -19.42
CA HIS A 196 0.02 -4.38 -20.44
C HIS A 196 -1.40 -4.29 -19.86
N LEU A 197 -1.74 -5.09 -18.86
CA LEU A 197 -3.04 -5.02 -18.18
C LEU A 197 -3.18 -3.67 -17.45
N VAL A 198 -2.17 -3.25 -16.68
CA VAL A 198 -2.20 -1.95 -16.00
C VAL A 198 -2.21 -0.80 -17.01
N GLN A 199 -1.47 -0.91 -18.11
CA GLN A 199 -1.51 0.07 -19.20
C GLN A 199 -2.91 0.19 -19.80
N SER A 200 -3.64 -0.93 -19.93
CA SER A 200 -5.02 -0.93 -20.42
C SER A 200 -5.97 -0.22 -19.45
N CYS A 201 -5.78 -0.39 -18.14
CA CYS A 201 -6.51 0.38 -17.12
C CYS A 201 -6.22 1.89 -17.23
N PHE A 202 -4.97 2.27 -17.47
CA PHE A 202 -4.58 3.67 -17.66
C PHE A 202 -5.14 4.30 -18.95
N ALA A 203 -5.09 3.55 -20.06
CA ALA A 203 -5.48 4.00 -21.40
C ALA A 203 -6.99 3.99 -21.66
N GLY A 204 -7.80 3.56 -20.68
CA GLY A 204 -9.27 3.62 -20.73
C GLY A 204 -9.73 5.00 -21.21
N ALA A 205 -10.66 5.00 -22.17
CA ALA A 205 -10.93 6.13 -23.06
C ALA A 205 -11.06 7.47 -22.30
N GLU A 206 -10.20 8.43 -22.61
CA GLU A 206 -10.54 9.83 -22.39
C GLU A 206 -11.75 10.11 -23.28
N ASP A 207 -12.84 10.54 -22.65
CA ASP A 207 -14.01 11.03 -23.34
C ASP A 207 -13.53 12.00 -24.44
N LYS A 208 -13.72 11.63 -25.71
CA LYS A 208 -13.33 12.43 -26.87
C LYS A 208 -14.31 13.59 -27.02
N GLY A 209 -14.47 14.39 -25.96
CA GLY A 209 -15.19 15.65 -25.94
C GLY A 209 -14.39 16.79 -26.56
N ALA A 210 -13.71 16.58 -27.70
CA ALA A 210 -13.06 17.68 -28.44
C ALA A 210 -12.67 17.33 -29.89
N ARG A 211 -13.51 16.64 -30.69
CA ARG A 211 -13.40 16.73 -32.17
C ARG A 211 -14.68 16.31 -32.91
N ARG A 212 -15.79 17.03 -32.71
CA ARG A 212 -16.84 17.07 -33.73
C ARG A 212 -16.38 18.02 -34.84
N LYS A 213 -15.92 17.46 -35.96
CA LYS A 213 -16.10 17.93 -37.36
C LYS A 213 -15.06 17.25 -38.26
N SER A 214 -15.35 16.03 -38.69
CA SER A 214 -14.99 15.56 -40.03
C SER A 214 -15.79 14.30 -40.34
N ALA A 215 -16.53 14.38 -41.43
CA ALA A 215 -17.54 13.43 -41.86
C ALA A 215 -16.97 12.03 -42.20
N GLY A 216 -17.84 11.03 -42.08
CA GLY A 216 -17.87 9.87 -42.97
C GLY A 216 -16.75 8.84 -42.80
N ARG A 217 -16.96 7.88 -41.90
CA ARG A 217 -16.73 6.45 -42.18
C ARG A 217 -17.26 5.57 -41.06
N ARG A 218 -18.28 4.77 -41.40
CA ARG A 218 -18.74 3.65 -40.58
C ARG A 218 -17.59 2.66 -40.42
N SER A 219 -17.09 2.50 -39.19
CA SER A 219 -16.38 1.30 -38.78
C SER A 219 -17.20 0.64 -37.69
N SER A 220 -17.94 -0.38 -38.10
CA SER A 220 -18.54 -1.37 -37.22
C SER A 220 -17.43 -2.24 -36.63
N ARG A 221 -17.11 -2.01 -35.36
CA ARG A 221 -16.60 -2.99 -34.39
C ARG A 221 -16.67 -2.34 -33.01
N GLY A 222 -17.90 -2.25 -32.50
CA GLY A 222 -18.20 -1.79 -31.14
C GLY A 222 -17.77 -2.83 -30.11
N GLY A 223 -16.46 -2.99 -29.93
CA GLY A 223 -15.90 -3.38 -28.65
C GLY A 223 -15.61 -2.08 -27.93
N GLY A 224 -16.62 -1.52 -27.25
CA GLY A 224 -16.43 -0.36 -26.40
C GLY A 224 -15.34 -0.71 -25.39
N CYS A 225 -14.24 0.04 -25.39
CA CYS A 225 -13.25 -0.09 -24.33
C CYS A 225 -14.00 0.16 -23.02
N PRO A 226 -13.83 -0.70 -21.99
CA PRO A 226 -14.46 -0.48 -20.70
C PRO A 226 -14.22 0.96 -20.26
N GLN A 227 -15.28 1.70 -19.91
CA GLN A 227 -15.12 3.07 -19.42
C GLN A 227 -14.44 3.00 -18.06
N VAL A 228 -13.10 3.08 -18.07
CA VAL A 228 -12.32 3.05 -16.84
C VAL A 228 -12.49 4.41 -16.15
N THR A 229 -12.90 4.37 -14.90
CA THR A 229 -13.16 5.58 -14.11
C THR A 229 -11.88 6.39 -13.88
N ARG A 230 -12.03 7.67 -13.53
CA ARG A 230 -10.88 8.56 -13.25
C ARG A 230 -10.03 8.05 -12.10
N LEU A 231 -10.65 7.50 -11.06
CA LEU A 231 -9.97 6.97 -9.89
C LEU A 231 -9.09 5.78 -10.26
N VAL A 232 -9.62 4.82 -11.03
CA VAL A 232 -8.86 3.66 -11.49
C VAL A 232 -7.70 4.09 -12.38
N ARG A 233 -7.93 5.05 -13.30
CA ARG A 233 -6.85 5.61 -14.14
C ARG A 233 -5.76 6.27 -13.31
N ALA A 234 -6.13 7.04 -12.28
CA ALA A 234 -5.17 7.69 -11.39
C ALA A 234 -4.28 6.68 -10.64
N HIS A 235 -4.87 5.60 -10.12
CA HIS A 235 -4.11 4.51 -9.51
C HIS A 235 -3.27 3.74 -10.53
N ALA A 236 -3.79 3.49 -11.73
CA ALA A 236 -3.06 2.81 -12.78
C ALA A 236 -1.79 3.58 -13.20
N VAL A 237 -1.81 4.92 -13.22
CA VAL A 237 -0.61 5.75 -13.47
C VAL A 237 0.48 5.48 -12.43
N ILE A 238 0.12 5.52 -11.14
CA ILE A 238 1.07 5.30 -10.03
C ILE A 238 1.67 3.90 -10.11
N VAL A 239 0.84 2.90 -10.37
CA VAL A 239 1.27 1.50 -10.52
C VAL A 239 2.16 1.34 -11.74
N MET A 240 1.78 1.88 -12.90
CA MET A 240 2.61 1.87 -14.11
C MET A 240 3.99 2.46 -13.86
N GLY A 241 4.06 3.58 -13.13
CA GLY A 241 5.33 4.18 -12.70
C GLY A 241 6.15 3.22 -11.85
N THR A 242 5.51 2.63 -10.83
CA THR A 242 6.15 1.65 -9.93
C THR A 242 6.72 0.46 -10.69
N LEU A 243 5.96 -0.12 -11.62
CA LEU A 243 6.42 -1.24 -12.46
C LEU A 243 7.55 -0.82 -13.41
N SER A 244 7.45 0.39 -13.96
CA SER A 244 8.44 0.93 -14.89
C SER A 244 9.78 1.20 -14.22
N LEU A 245 9.77 1.68 -12.97
CA LEU A 245 11.00 1.85 -12.18
C LEU A 245 11.73 0.52 -11.95
N GLN A 246 11.05 -0.62 -12.02
CA GLN A 246 11.69 -1.91 -11.86
C GLN A 246 12.41 -2.41 -13.13
N ASN A 247 12.04 -1.93 -14.32
CA ASN A 247 12.56 -2.45 -15.58
C ASN A 247 12.69 -1.36 -16.65
N GLU A 248 13.93 -1.06 -17.04
CA GLU A 248 14.25 -0.03 -18.04
C GLU A 248 13.52 -0.21 -19.37
N ARG A 249 13.29 -1.45 -19.82
CA ARG A 249 12.56 -1.71 -21.07
C ARG A 249 11.08 -1.33 -20.94
N LEU A 250 10.47 -1.60 -19.79
CA LEU A 250 9.10 -1.19 -19.50
C LEU A 250 9.03 0.33 -19.38
N ALA A 251 9.98 0.96 -18.68
CA ALA A 251 10.08 2.42 -18.60
C ALA A 251 10.13 3.09 -19.97
N LYS A 252 11.03 2.66 -20.86
CA LYS A 252 11.13 3.20 -22.24
C LYS A 252 9.82 3.07 -23.03
N SER A 253 9.05 2.01 -22.79
CA SER A 253 7.75 1.81 -23.43
C SER A 253 6.63 2.67 -22.81
N ALA A 254 6.69 2.93 -21.50
CA ALA A 254 5.67 3.67 -20.77
C ALA A 254 5.83 5.20 -20.89
N LEU A 255 7.07 5.70 -20.94
CA LEU A 255 7.40 7.13 -21.06
C LEU A 255 6.61 7.86 -22.17
N PRO A 256 6.61 7.43 -23.44
CA PRO A 256 5.89 8.16 -24.50
C PRO A 256 4.38 8.18 -24.25
N ILE A 257 3.82 7.12 -23.66
CA ILE A 257 2.38 7.01 -23.38
C ILE A 257 2.01 7.97 -22.25
N MET A 258 2.78 8.00 -21.17
CA MET A 258 2.59 8.92 -20.05
C MET A 258 2.83 10.37 -20.43
N GLY A 259 3.84 10.67 -21.25
CA GLY A 259 4.12 12.01 -21.75
C GLY A 259 2.98 12.55 -22.62
N ASN A 260 2.44 11.71 -23.51
CA ASN A 260 1.27 12.07 -24.31
C ASN A 260 0.03 12.31 -23.44
N ALA A 261 -0.22 11.46 -22.45
CA ALA A 261 -1.33 11.64 -21.52
C ALA A 261 -1.17 12.90 -20.65
N LEU A 262 0.06 13.26 -20.26
CA LEU A 262 0.32 14.49 -19.52
C LEU A 262 -0.01 15.72 -20.38
N ALA A 263 0.30 15.67 -21.67
CA ALA A 263 0.00 16.74 -22.61
C ALA A 263 -1.50 16.85 -22.94
N SER A 264 -2.23 15.73 -22.98
CA SER A 264 -3.65 15.70 -23.36
C SER A 264 -4.63 15.81 -22.20
N SER A 265 -4.23 15.45 -20.97
CA SER A 265 -5.15 15.35 -19.85
C SER A 265 -5.53 16.73 -19.30
N ALA A 266 -6.84 16.96 -19.13
CA ALA A 266 -7.38 18.14 -18.44
C ALA A 266 -7.56 17.92 -16.92
N ASP A 267 -7.38 16.70 -16.43
CA ASP A 267 -7.61 16.35 -15.02
C ASP A 267 -6.39 16.70 -14.16
N PRO A 268 -6.52 17.62 -13.18
CA PRO A 268 -5.41 18.02 -12.31
C PRO A 268 -4.79 16.85 -11.52
N MET A 269 -5.61 15.88 -11.09
CA MET A 269 -5.12 14.73 -10.32
C MET A 269 -4.27 13.81 -11.19
N MET A 270 -4.73 13.51 -12.41
CA MET A 270 -3.97 12.73 -13.39
C MET A 270 -2.66 13.42 -13.74
N ARG A 271 -2.69 14.74 -13.99
CA ARG A 271 -1.48 15.52 -14.29
C ARG A 271 -0.49 15.51 -13.13
N ALA A 272 -0.95 15.70 -11.90
CA ALA A 272 -0.10 15.66 -10.71
C ALA A 272 0.60 14.29 -10.57
N ASN A 273 -0.16 13.19 -10.68
CA ASN A 273 0.39 11.83 -10.61
C ASN A 273 1.38 11.56 -11.75
N LEU A 274 1.06 11.97 -12.98
CA LEU A 274 1.94 11.80 -14.14
C LEU A 274 3.25 12.56 -13.99
N VAL A 275 3.22 13.80 -13.48
CA VAL A 275 4.43 14.60 -13.24
C VAL A 275 5.33 13.91 -12.22
N VAL A 276 4.79 13.45 -11.08
CA VAL A 276 5.57 12.73 -10.06
C VAL A 276 6.20 11.47 -10.63
N VAL A 277 5.41 10.65 -11.32
CA VAL A 277 5.89 9.39 -11.91
C VAL A 277 6.98 9.63 -12.96
N LEU A 278 6.77 10.58 -13.88
CA LEU A 278 7.74 10.91 -14.92
C LEU A 278 9.04 11.46 -14.32
N MET A 279 8.96 12.31 -13.28
CA MET A 279 10.15 12.81 -12.59
C MET A 279 10.98 11.69 -11.98
N ASP A 280 10.34 10.69 -11.35
CA ASP A 280 11.06 9.56 -10.77
C ASP A 280 11.65 8.63 -11.83
N MET A 281 10.98 8.48 -12.97
CA MET A 281 11.50 7.72 -14.10
C MET A 281 12.72 8.40 -14.76
N CYS A 282 12.78 9.73 -14.79
CA CYS A 282 13.89 10.50 -15.37
C CYS A 282 15.15 10.57 -14.48
N LYS A 283 15.08 10.16 -13.22
CA LYS A 283 16.25 10.08 -12.32
C LYS A 283 17.11 8.82 -12.55
N ARG A 284 16.67 7.91 -13.41
CA ARG A 284 17.36 6.66 -13.78
C ARG A 284 17.92 6.77 -15.19
#